data_AF-A0A2I0KC33-F1
#
_entry.id   AF-A0A2I0KC33-F1
#
_cell.length_a   1.000
_cell.length_b   1.000
_cell.length_c   1.000
_cell.angle_alpha   90.00
_cell.angle_beta   90.00
_cell.angle_gamma   90.00
#
_symmetry.space_group_name_H-M   'P 1'
#
loop_
_entity.id
_entity.type
_entity.pdbx_description
1 polymer ?
#
loop_
_entity_poly.entity_id
_entity_poly.type
_entity_poly.pdbx_seq_one_letter_code
_entity_poly.pdbx_strand_id
1 'polypeptide(L)'
;MIMIYDLSGSLVAAASIITPFVPSPGSDRVSRSNPGAWLILRAHGHSLSSWKPWGRLEAWRERGLVDGLGYKFELVTENGPACGIPISEGTMNMKKGGNFCIDSSHRAMMRDNPGICPWPPIRGFVMSSSVEGGGKASKPVVQVGAQHVKCMSDVALFIALSAAIDLSMDACQLFSRKLRKELCHEEQEIKFS
;
A
#
# COMPACT_ATOMS: atom_id res chain seq x y z
N MET A 1 9.48 -7.05 -3.44
CA MET A 1 9.14 -7.11 -2.01
C MET A 1 9.83 -5.96 -1.31
N ILE A 2 9.14 -5.27 -0.41
CA ILE A 2 9.69 -4.19 0.43
C ILE A 2 9.92 -4.76 1.82
N MET A 3 11.10 -4.53 2.40
CA MET A 3 11.45 -4.97 3.75
C MET A 3 11.82 -3.74 4.58
N ILE A 4 11.27 -3.65 5.78
CA ILE A 4 11.60 -2.58 6.74
C ILE A 4 12.39 -3.20 7.89
N TYR A 5 13.59 -2.67 8.09
CA TYR A 5 14.49 -3.01 9.17
C TYR A 5 14.46 -1.91 10.24
N ASP A 6 14.56 -2.29 11.50
CA ASP A 6 14.84 -1.33 12.56
C ASP A 6 16.33 -0.95 12.62
N LEU A 7 16.68 -0.04 13.52
CA LEU A 7 18.07 0.40 13.70
C LEU A 7 19.01 -0.70 14.23
N SER A 8 18.47 -1.80 14.75
CA SER A 8 19.24 -2.98 15.14
C SER A 8 19.49 -3.96 13.99
N GLY A 9 18.88 -3.73 12.82
CA GLY A 9 18.91 -4.64 11.68
C GLY A 9 17.86 -5.76 11.77
N SER A 10 16.89 -5.67 12.68
CA SER A 10 15.80 -6.64 12.80
C SER A 10 14.68 -6.32 11.80
N LEU A 11 14.15 -7.34 11.14
CA LEU A 11 13.00 -7.21 10.24
C LEU A 11 11.72 -6.96 11.04
N VAL A 12 11.05 -5.84 10.79
CA VAL A 12 9.86 -5.42 11.58
C VAL A 12 8.57 -5.34 10.76
N ALA A 13 8.65 -5.05 9.47
CA ALA A 13 7.51 -5.01 8.56
C ALA A 13 7.94 -5.34 7.13
N ALA A 14 6.99 -5.76 6.30
CA ALA A 14 7.21 -5.97 4.88
C ALA A 14 5.96 -5.66 4.05
N ALA A 15 6.15 -5.41 2.76
CA ALA A 15 5.08 -5.38 1.78
C ALA A 15 5.44 -6.29 0.59
N SER A 16 4.53 -7.20 0.25
CA SER A 16 4.72 -8.13 -0.88
C SER A 16 3.59 -8.02 -1.88
N ILE A 17 3.91 -8.07 -3.16
CA ILE A 17 2.89 -8.16 -4.22
C ILE A 17 2.24 -9.54 -4.13
N ILE A 18 0.91 -9.56 -4.09
CA ILE A 18 0.08 -10.79 -4.10
C ILE A 18 -0.79 -10.89 -5.35
N THR A 19 -1.03 -9.76 -6.03
CA THR A 19 -1.64 -9.71 -7.36
C THR A 19 -0.77 -8.81 -8.23
N PRO A 20 -0.21 -9.32 -9.33
CA PRO A 20 0.68 -8.53 -10.17
C PRO A 20 -0.08 -7.37 -10.82
N PHE A 21 0.63 -6.27 -11.05
CA PHE A 21 0.13 -5.13 -11.80
C PHE A 21 0.25 -5.48 -13.28
N VAL A 22 -0.86 -5.81 -13.93
CA VAL A 22 -0.90 -6.23 -15.33
C VAL A 22 -2.03 -5.50 -16.07
N PRO A 23 -1.88 -5.25 -17.38
CA PRO A 23 -2.92 -4.61 -18.16
C PRO A 23 -4.12 -5.54 -18.31
N SER A 24 -5.32 -4.97 -18.21
CA SER A 24 -6.55 -5.72 -18.47
C SER A 24 -6.71 -5.99 -19.97
N PRO A 25 -7.37 -7.10 -20.37
CA PRO A 25 -7.54 -7.44 -21.79
C PRO A 25 -8.13 -6.29 -22.61
N GLY A 26 -7.49 -5.96 -23.74
CA GLY A 26 -7.90 -4.85 -24.61
C GLY A 26 -7.54 -3.45 -24.10
N SER A 27 -6.72 -3.34 -23.05
CA SER A 27 -6.26 -2.09 -22.44
C SER A 27 -4.76 -2.12 -22.20
N ASP A 28 -4.15 -0.96 -21.99
CA ASP A 28 -2.75 -0.81 -21.54
C ASP A 28 -2.68 -0.38 -20.06
N ARG A 29 -3.70 -0.71 -19.27
CA ARG A 29 -3.91 -0.21 -17.90
C ARG A 29 -4.28 -1.33 -16.93
N VAL A 30 -3.82 -1.22 -15.70
CA VAL A 30 -4.39 -1.95 -14.54
C VAL A 30 -5.79 -1.38 -14.27
N SER A 31 -6.85 -2.17 -14.47
CA SER A 31 -8.23 -1.72 -14.25
C SER A 31 -8.72 -2.03 -12.83
N ARG A 32 -9.78 -1.35 -12.39
CA ARG A 32 -10.47 -1.66 -11.12
C ARG A 32 -10.98 -3.11 -11.05
N SER A 33 -11.31 -3.72 -12.19
CA SER A 33 -11.74 -5.13 -12.27
C SER A 33 -10.61 -6.15 -12.13
N ASN A 34 -9.35 -5.73 -12.28
CA ASN A 34 -8.17 -6.56 -12.10
C ASN A 34 -7.05 -5.72 -11.45
N PRO A 35 -7.23 -5.32 -10.17
CA PRO A 35 -6.29 -4.43 -9.50
C PRO A 35 -5.00 -5.18 -9.14
N GLY A 36 -3.88 -4.47 -9.18
CA GLY A 36 -2.66 -4.95 -8.54
C GLY A 36 -2.83 -4.88 -7.02
N ALA A 37 -2.22 -5.80 -6.28
CA ALA A 37 -2.42 -5.87 -4.84
C ALA A 37 -1.14 -6.19 -4.08
N TRP A 38 -1.00 -5.55 -2.93
CA TRP A 38 0.04 -5.74 -1.94
C TRP A 38 -0.55 -6.33 -0.66
N LEU A 39 0.20 -7.21 -0.03
CA LEU A 39 -0.01 -7.69 1.33
C LEU A 39 1.02 -7.04 2.25
N ILE A 40 0.55 -6.32 3.24
CA ILE A 40 1.38 -5.73 4.29
C ILE A 40 1.48 -6.75 5.42
N LEU A 41 2.71 -7.05 5.83
CA LEU A 41 3.05 -8.09 6.76
C LEU A 41 3.70 -7.49 8.01
N ARG A 42 3.29 -8.00 9.18
CA ARG A 42 3.88 -7.69 10.47
C ARG A 42 4.75 -8.86 10.93
N ALA A 43 5.97 -8.59 11.36
CA ALA A 43 6.78 -9.60 12.05
C ALA A 43 6.15 -9.91 13.43
N HIS A 44 5.99 -11.17 13.79
CA HIS A 44 5.36 -11.57 15.07
C HIS A 44 6.30 -12.39 15.96
N GLY A 45 7.01 -11.74 16.88
CA GLY A 45 7.95 -12.44 17.78
C GLY A 45 9.35 -12.59 17.17
N HIS A 46 10.14 -13.52 17.72
CA HIS A 46 11.60 -13.59 17.50
C HIS A 46 12.05 -14.52 16.35
N SER A 47 11.13 -15.15 15.61
CA SER A 47 11.46 -16.09 14.52
C SER A 47 11.13 -15.51 13.15
N LEU A 48 11.91 -15.88 12.13
CA LEU A 48 11.70 -15.50 10.73
C LEU A 48 10.40 -16.09 10.14
N SER A 49 9.82 -17.13 10.75
CA SER A 49 8.64 -17.85 10.25
C SER A 49 7.30 -17.28 10.71
N SER A 50 7.28 -16.15 11.42
CA SER A 50 6.08 -15.66 12.12
C SER A 50 5.44 -14.42 11.49
N TRP A 51 5.53 -14.26 10.18
CA TRP A 51 4.88 -13.13 9.51
C TRP A 51 3.36 -13.29 9.56
N LYS A 52 2.67 -12.28 10.08
CA LYS A 52 1.20 -12.20 10.10
C LYS A 52 0.72 -11.14 9.11
N PRO A 53 -0.30 -11.44 8.29
CA PRO A 53 -0.91 -10.44 7.44
C PRO A 53 -1.54 -9.34 8.31
N TRP A 54 -1.28 -8.09 7.95
CA TRP A 54 -1.83 -6.92 8.64
C TRP A 54 -2.90 -6.24 7.79
N GLY A 55 -2.64 -6.07 6.50
CA GLY A 55 -3.57 -5.40 5.61
C GLY A 55 -3.30 -5.70 4.15
N ARG A 56 -4.30 -5.45 3.31
CA ARG A 56 -4.26 -5.63 1.87
C ARG A 56 -4.51 -4.29 1.19
N LEU A 57 -3.58 -3.87 0.34
CA LEU A 57 -3.70 -2.67 -0.49
C LEU A 57 -3.94 -3.08 -1.93
N GLU A 58 -5.08 -2.72 -2.49
CA GLU A 58 -5.34 -2.76 -3.92
C GLU A 58 -5.04 -1.40 -4.55
N ALA A 59 -4.54 -1.42 -5.78
CA ALA A 59 -4.34 -0.23 -6.58
C ALA A 59 -4.61 -0.49 -8.06
N TRP A 60 -5.20 0.50 -8.73
CA TRP A 60 -5.53 0.46 -10.15
C TRP A 60 -5.48 1.87 -10.76
N ARG A 61 -5.47 1.94 -12.09
CA ARG A 61 -5.58 3.20 -12.81
C ARG A 61 -7.05 3.49 -13.14
N GLU A 62 -7.59 4.54 -12.54
CA GLU A 62 -8.93 5.03 -12.82
C GLU A 62 -8.93 5.99 -14.01
N ARG A 63 -9.97 5.90 -14.85
CA ARG A 63 -10.14 6.76 -16.02
C ARG A 63 -10.92 8.01 -15.60
N GLY A 64 -10.41 9.18 -15.98
CA GLY A 64 -11.07 10.46 -15.75
C GLY A 64 -10.52 11.56 -16.65
N LEU A 65 -10.97 12.80 -16.45
CA LEU A 65 -10.42 13.99 -17.12
C LEU A 65 -8.90 14.10 -16.91
N VAL A 66 -8.45 13.73 -15.72
CA VAL A 66 -7.06 13.39 -15.42
C VAL A 66 -7.05 11.99 -14.83
N ASP A 67 -6.20 11.12 -15.36
CA ASP A 67 -6.05 9.76 -14.83
C ASP A 67 -5.67 9.80 -13.34
N GLY A 68 -6.30 8.90 -12.57
CA GLY A 68 -6.08 8.76 -11.14
C GLY A 68 -5.53 7.38 -10.78
N LEU A 69 -4.75 7.31 -9.71
CA LEU A 69 -4.47 6.07 -9.02
C LEU A 69 -5.62 5.85 -8.02
N GLY A 70 -6.50 4.91 -8.35
CA GLY A 70 -7.49 4.41 -7.39
C GLY A 70 -6.81 3.42 -6.44
N TYR A 71 -7.20 3.45 -5.17
CA TYR A 71 -6.66 2.56 -4.16
C TYR A 71 -7.74 2.15 -3.17
N LYS A 72 -7.57 0.96 -2.59
CA LYS A 72 -8.39 0.45 -1.49
C LYS A 72 -7.51 -0.29 -0.49
N PHE A 73 -7.56 0.09 0.76
CA PHE A 73 -6.84 -0.55 1.85
C PHE A 73 -7.80 -1.17 2.85
N GLU A 74 -7.56 -2.45 3.15
CA GLU A 74 -8.36 -3.26 4.06
C GLU A 74 -7.46 -3.88 5.14
N LEU A 75 -7.94 -3.91 6.39
CA LEU A 75 -7.29 -4.71 7.43
C LEU A 75 -7.71 -6.17 7.30
N VAL A 76 -6.75 -7.08 7.38
CA VAL A 76 -7.02 -8.52 7.38
C VAL A 76 -7.57 -8.92 8.75
N THR A 77 -8.71 -9.62 8.77
CA THR A 77 -9.26 -10.21 10.00
C THR A 77 -8.72 -11.63 10.19
N GLU A 78 -8.88 -12.18 11.40
CA GLU A 78 -8.44 -13.55 11.73
C GLU A 78 -9.13 -14.63 10.88
N ASN A 79 -10.25 -14.29 10.22
CA ASN A 79 -11.00 -15.16 9.31
C ASN A 79 -10.37 -15.27 7.89
N GLY A 80 -9.21 -14.65 7.68
CA GLY A 80 -8.44 -14.75 6.44
C GLY A 80 -8.62 -13.56 5.47
N PRO A 81 -7.87 -13.55 4.34
CA PRO A 81 -7.74 -12.39 3.45
C PRO A 81 -9.03 -11.95 2.73
N ALA A 82 -10.05 -12.80 2.70
CA ALA A 82 -11.33 -12.54 2.03
C ALA A 82 -12.34 -11.77 2.90
N CYS A 83 -12.07 -11.62 4.20
CA CYS A 83 -12.93 -10.91 5.15
C CYS A 83 -12.17 -9.69 5.71
N GLY A 84 -11.82 -8.76 4.81
CA GLY A 84 -11.12 -7.52 5.17
C GLY A 84 -12.06 -6.43 5.65
N ILE A 85 -11.61 -5.57 6.57
CA ILE A 85 -12.35 -4.36 6.96
C ILE A 85 -11.80 -3.19 6.14
N PRO A 86 -12.57 -2.56 5.23
CA PRO A 86 -12.11 -1.41 4.46
C PRO A 86 -11.91 -0.21 5.38
N ILE A 87 -10.74 0.40 5.27
CA ILE A 87 -10.31 1.48 6.16
C ILE A 87 -9.84 2.73 5.43
N SER A 88 -9.51 2.61 4.13
CA SER A 88 -9.28 3.76 3.27
C SER A 88 -9.53 3.35 1.82
N GLU A 89 -10.32 4.15 1.10
CA GLU A 89 -10.52 4.03 -0.34
C GLU A 89 -10.51 5.44 -0.91
N GLY A 90 -9.93 5.62 -2.09
CA GLY A 90 -9.89 6.91 -2.74
C GLY A 90 -9.14 6.89 -4.05
N THR A 91 -8.98 8.08 -4.62
CA THR A 91 -8.27 8.28 -5.88
C THR A 91 -7.33 9.48 -5.74
N MET A 92 -6.07 9.32 -6.17
CA MET A 92 -5.08 10.39 -6.22
C MET A 92 -4.62 10.68 -7.65
N ASN A 93 -4.11 11.88 -7.91
CA ASN A 93 -3.76 12.29 -9.27
C ASN A 93 -2.48 11.61 -9.75
N MET A 94 -2.51 10.93 -10.90
CA MET A 94 -1.33 10.22 -11.40
C MET A 94 -0.16 11.13 -11.82
N LYS A 95 -0.40 12.39 -12.19
CA LYS A 95 0.64 13.33 -12.64
C LYS A 95 1.18 14.20 -11.51
N LYS A 96 0.31 14.61 -10.59
CA LYS A 96 0.64 15.50 -9.47
C LYS A 96 0.96 14.74 -8.19
N GLY A 97 0.52 13.50 -8.07
CA GLY A 97 0.53 12.78 -6.81
C GLY A 97 -0.59 13.23 -5.89
N GLY A 98 -0.38 13.07 -4.59
CA GLY A 98 -1.33 13.45 -3.56
C GLY A 98 -0.93 12.91 -2.19
N ASN A 99 -1.91 12.88 -1.27
CA ASN A 99 -1.73 12.30 0.04
C ASN A 99 -2.61 11.07 0.18
N PHE A 100 -2.00 9.93 0.51
CA PHE A 100 -2.73 8.76 0.99
C PHE A 100 -3.02 8.94 2.48
N CYS A 101 -4.28 8.86 2.90
CA CYS A 101 -4.68 9.11 4.28
C CYS A 101 -5.50 7.94 4.83
N ILE A 102 -5.30 7.65 6.12
CA ILE A 102 -6.16 6.75 6.90
C ILE A 102 -6.69 7.55 8.09
N ASP A 103 -8.02 7.62 8.20
CA ASP A 103 -8.71 8.25 9.32
C ASP A 103 -9.67 7.24 9.94
N SER A 104 -9.61 7.11 11.27
CA SER A 104 -10.50 6.24 12.03
C SER A 104 -11.92 6.80 12.16
N SER A 105 -12.14 8.06 11.80
CA SER A 105 -13.45 8.74 11.79
C SER A 105 -14.48 8.05 10.88
N HIS A 106 -14.04 7.43 9.78
CA HIS A 106 -14.92 6.67 8.88
C HIS A 106 -15.49 5.39 9.52
N ARG A 107 -14.86 4.86 10.58
CA ARG A 107 -15.36 3.66 11.28
C ARG A 107 -16.53 3.94 12.21
N ALA A 108 -16.72 5.19 12.62
CA ALA A 108 -17.85 5.58 13.47
C ALA A 108 -19.21 5.51 12.73
N MET A 109 -19.21 5.45 11.38
CA MET A 109 -20.43 5.35 10.57
C MET A 109 -20.89 3.90 10.34
N MET A 110 -20.06 2.88 10.61
CA MET A 110 -20.42 1.46 10.52
C MET A 110 -21.06 0.96 11.84
N ARG A 111 -21.94 1.78 12.45
CA ARG A 111 -22.51 1.59 13.78
C ARG A 111 -23.95 1.06 13.75
N ASP A 112 -24.34 0.34 12.69
CA ASP A 112 -25.68 -0.28 12.64
C ASP A 112 -25.68 -1.73 13.10
N ASN A 113 -24.55 -2.31 13.52
CA ASN A 113 -24.53 -3.63 14.16
C ASN A 113 -23.58 -3.71 15.37
N PRO A 114 -24.08 -3.59 16.62
CA PRO A 114 -23.26 -3.48 17.84
C PRO A 114 -22.44 -4.73 18.21
N GLY A 115 -22.52 -5.82 17.44
CA GLY A 115 -22.02 -7.14 17.85
C GLY A 115 -20.67 -7.59 17.26
N ILE A 116 -20.04 -6.85 16.33
CA ILE A 116 -18.96 -7.43 15.49
C ILE A 116 -17.55 -6.87 15.76
N CYS A 117 -17.37 -5.77 16.51
CA CYS A 117 -16.03 -5.17 16.68
C CYS A 117 -15.79 -4.62 18.10
N PRO A 118 -14.99 -5.28 18.96
CA PRO A 118 -14.71 -4.85 20.34
C PRO A 118 -13.57 -3.82 20.42
N TRP A 119 -13.33 -3.06 19.36
CA TRP A 119 -12.21 -2.11 19.34
C TRP A 119 -12.68 -0.76 19.94
N PRO A 120 -11.87 -0.12 20.79
CA PRO A 120 -12.26 1.13 21.44
C PRO A 120 -12.56 2.20 20.39
N PRO A 121 -13.38 3.21 20.73
CA PRO A 121 -13.72 4.32 19.83
C PRO A 121 -12.49 5.20 19.64
N ILE A 122 -11.55 4.76 18.81
CA ILE A 122 -10.43 5.60 18.40
C ILE A 122 -10.94 6.43 17.24
N ARG A 123 -11.06 7.74 17.48
CA ARG A 123 -11.51 8.75 16.52
C ARG A 123 -10.31 9.59 16.11
N GLY A 124 -10.18 9.90 14.82
CA GLY A 124 -9.18 10.82 14.29
C GLY A 124 -8.06 10.20 13.44
N PHE A 125 -7.10 11.06 13.12
CA PHE A 125 -5.99 10.83 12.19
C PHE A 125 -5.12 9.64 12.58
N VAL A 126 -4.98 8.68 11.66
CA VAL A 126 -4.11 7.50 11.83
C VAL A 126 -2.78 7.73 11.14
N MET A 127 -2.80 7.95 9.84
CA MET A 127 -1.60 8.25 9.06
C MET A 127 -1.89 9.06 7.82
N SER A 128 -0.86 9.73 7.31
CA SER A 128 -0.82 10.26 5.96
C SER A 128 0.55 9.99 5.33
N SER A 129 0.58 9.75 4.03
CA SER A 129 1.79 9.64 3.24
C SER A 129 1.70 10.56 2.03
N SER A 130 2.69 11.43 1.84
CA SER A 130 2.85 12.09 0.55
C SER A 130 3.25 11.06 -0.51
N VAL A 131 2.72 11.21 -1.71
CA VAL A 131 2.98 10.35 -2.86
C VAL A 131 3.22 11.25 -4.06
N GLU A 132 4.34 11.08 -4.74
CA GLU A 132 4.68 11.88 -5.90
C GLU A 132 4.02 11.34 -7.18
N GLY A 133 3.77 12.26 -8.12
CA GLY A 133 3.26 11.91 -9.44
C GLY A 133 4.19 10.93 -10.17
N GLY A 134 3.61 10.06 -10.99
CA GLY A 134 4.36 9.05 -11.72
C GLY A 134 5.41 9.65 -12.66
N GLY A 135 6.57 9.00 -12.72
CA GLY A 135 7.72 9.43 -13.52
C GLY A 135 8.71 10.36 -12.81
N LYS A 136 8.48 10.70 -11.53
CA LYS A 136 9.37 11.55 -10.72
C LYS A 136 9.95 10.79 -9.54
N ALA A 137 11.24 10.93 -9.24
CA ALA A 137 11.84 10.36 -8.03
C ALA A 137 11.00 10.73 -6.80
N SER A 138 10.50 9.72 -6.09
CA SER A 138 9.59 9.88 -4.96
C SER A 138 10.37 9.90 -3.64
N LYS A 139 9.92 10.75 -2.72
CA LYS A 139 10.40 10.81 -1.34
C LYS A 139 9.17 10.86 -0.42
N PRO A 140 8.49 9.72 -0.19
CA PRO A 140 7.28 9.72 0.60
C PRO A 140 7.57 10.16 2.04
N VAL A 141 6.80 11.13 2.53
CA VAL A 141 6.83 11.61 3.91
C VAL A 141 5.66 11.00 4.64
N VAL A 142 5.93 10.22 5.68
CA VAL A 142 4.92 9.53 6.49
C VAL A 142 4.69 10.28 7.79
N GLN A 143 3.45 10.66 8.03
CA GLN A 143 2.98 11.23 9.29
C GLN A 143 2.07 10.20 9.97
N VAL A 144 2.27 9.96 11.27
CA VAL A 144 1.50 8.97 12.03
C VAL A 144 0.97 9.61 13.32
N GLY A 145 -0.30 9.41 13.62
CA GLY A 145 -0.90 9.88 14.88
C GLY A 145 -0.32 9.13 16.06
N ALA A 146 0.28 9.84 17.03
CA ALA A 146 0.98 9.22 18.17
C ALA A 146 0.11 8.24 18.97
N GLN A 147 -1.20 8.50 19.06
CA GLN A 147 -2.18 7.62 19.73
C GLN A 147 -2.32 6.23 19.08
N HIS A 148 -1.88 6.07 17.83
CA HIS A 148 -1.94 4.81 17.09
C HIS A 148 -0.60 4.05 17.09
N VAL A 149 0.43 4.57 17.76
CA VAL A 149 1.76 3.97 17.81
C VAL A 149 2.01 3.43 19.22
N LYS A 150 2.04 2.10 19.37
CA LYS A 150 2.40 1.45 20.65
C LYS A 150 3.84 0.96 20.65
N CYS A 151 4.37 0.60 19.48
CA CYS A 151 5.76 0.20 19.30
C CYS A 151 6.30 0.63 17.93
N MET A 152 7.63 0.55 17.76
CA MET A 152 8.28 0.92 16.50
C MET A 152 7.81 0.07 15.31
N SER A 153 7.43 -1.19 15.55
CA SER A 153 6.85 -2.06 14.53
C SER A 153 5.50 -1.55 14.01
N ASP A 154 4.73 -0.81 14.81
CA ASP A 154 3.48 -0.21 14.32
C ASP A 154 3.76 0.91 13.30
N VAL A 155 4.81 1.72 13.52
CA VAL A 155 5.25 2.73 12.54
C VAL A 155 5.76 2.07 11.27
N ALA A 156 6.53 0.99 11.41
CA ALA A 156 7.08 0.25 10.27
C ALA A 156 6.00 -0.28 9.32
N LEU A 157 4.81 -0.63 9.82
CA LEU A 157 3.67 -1.03 8.99
C LEU A 157 3.17 0.11 8.11
N PHE A 158 3.06 1.33 8.67
CA PHE A 158 2.67 2.50 7.89
C PHE A 158 3.74 2.91 6.88
N ILE A 159 5.02 2.72 7.20
CA ILE A 159 6.13 2.92 6.24
C ILE A 159 6.05 1.90 5.11
N ALA A 160 5.84 0.62 5.41
CA ALA A 160 5.69 -0.42 4.39
C ALA A 160 4.48 -0.15 3.48
N LEU A 161 3.35 0.28 4.05
CA LEU A 161 2.16 0.68 3.30
C LEU A 161 2.39 1.92 2.43
N SER A 162 3.09 2.92 2.97
CA SER A 162 3.50 4.12 2.23
C SER A 162 4.37 3.78 1.01
N ALA A 163 5.36 2.91 1.19
CA ALA A 163 6.18 2.43 0.09
C ALA A 163 5.36 1.65 -0.95
N ALA A 164 4.40 0.82 -0.52
CA ALA A 164 3.52 0.08 -1.42
C ALA A 164 2.62 1.00 -2.26
N ILE A 165 2.02 2.04 -1.67
CA ILE A 165 1.19 2.99 -2.43
C ILE A 165 2.03 3.85 -3.37
N ASP A 166 3.24 4.24 -2.96
CA ASP A 166 4.16 5.02 -3.79
C ASP A 166 4.62 4.22 -5.02
N LEU A 167 5.04 2.97 -4.84
CA LEU A 167 5.38 2.08 -5.97
C LEU A 167 4.17 1.78 -6.87
N SER A 168 2.95 1.82 -6.33
CA SER A 168 1.74 1.61 -7.12
C SER A 168 1.48 2.74 -8.12
N MET A 169 2.00 3.96 -7.88
CA MET A 169 1.96 5.05 -8.87
C MET A 169 2.73 4.74 -10.14
N ASP A 170 3.82 3.98 -10.02
CA ASP A 170 4.60 3.51 -11.15
C ASP A 170 4.04 2.25 -11.78
N ALA A 171 3.62 1.30 -10.94
CA ALA A 171 3.06 0.05 -11.41
C ALA A 171 1.72 0.24 -12.15
N CYS A 172 0.98 1.32 -11.87
CA CYS A 172 -0.23 1.71 -12.59
C CYS A 172 0.01 2.70 -13.74
N GLN A 173 1.26 2.92 -14.16
CA GLN A 173 1.52 3.60 -15.42
C GLN A 173 0.92 2.85 -16.60
N LEU A 174 0.86 3.51 -17.76
CA LEU A 174 0.46 2.83 -18.98
C LEU A 174 1.56 1.84 -19.35
N PHE A 175 1.19 0.60 -19.66
CA PHE A 175 2.17 -0.43 -20.07
C PHE A 175 2.83 -0.11 -21.42
N SER A 176 2.25 0.82 -22.18
CA SER A 176 2.86 1.42 -23.36
C SER A 176 4.05 2.34 -23.04
N ARG A 177 4.27 2.72 -21.77
CA ARG A 177 5.39 3.56 -21.32
C ARG A 177 6.50 2.72 -20.71
N LYS A 178 7.76 3.12 -20.93
CA LYS A 178 8.91 2.55 -20.21
C LYS A 178 8.83 2.91 -18.72
N LEU A 179 9.14 1.94 -17.84
CA LEU A 179 9.32 2.18 -16.40
C LEU A 179 10.47 3.17 -16.15
N ARG A 180 10.50 3.81 -14.97
CA ARG A 180 11.60 4.72 -14.62
C ARG A 180 12.91 3.94 -14.55
N LYS A 181 14.02 4.61 -14.90
CA LYS A 181 15.35 3.99 -14.95
C LYS A 181 15.77 3.32 -13.63
N GLU A 182 15.33 3.85 -12.49
CA GLU A 182 15.62 3.31 -11.15
C GLU A 182 14.99 1.93 -10.89
N LEU A 183 13.94 1.56 -11.65
CA LEU A 183 13.28 0.24 -11.57
C LEU A 183 13.73 -0.70 -12.70
N CYS A 184 14.44 -0.20 -13.71
CA CYS A 184 15.04 -1.03 -14.75
C CYS A 184 16.38 -1.55 -14.22
N HIS A 185 16.48 -2.85 -13.94
CA HIS A 185 17.80 -3.48 -13.89
C HIS A 185 18.33 -3.50 -15.32
N GLU A 186 19.46 -2.83 -15.57
CA GLU A 186 20.23 -3.09 -16.78
C GLU A 186 20.62 -4.56 -16.75
N GLU A 187 20.04 -5.37 -17.65
CA GLU A 187 20.63 -6.64 -18.03
C GLU A 187 22.05 -6.30 -18.52
N GLN A 188 23.05 -6.50 -17.66
CA GLN A 188 24.44 -6.52 -18.12
C GLN A 188 24.55 -7.66 -19.10
N GLU A 189 24.55 -7.30 -20.37
CA GLU A 189 24.85 -8.14 -21.52
C GLU A 189 26.27 -8.70 -21.30
N ILE A 190 26.37 -9.88 -20.67
CA ILE A 190 27.62 -10.63 -20.60
C ILE A 190 27.92 -11.10 -22.02
N LYS A 191 28.64 -10.27 -22.77
CA LYS A 191 29.28 -10.68 -24.02
C LYS A 191 30.50 -11.50 -23.65
N PHE A 192 30.39 -12.81 -23.83
CA PHE A 192 31.58 -13.65 -23.97
C PHE A 192 32.23 -13.31 -25.32
N SER A 193 33.39 -12.66 -25.26
CA SER A 193 34.35 -12.59 -26.35
C SER A 193 35.31 -13.76 -26.29
#